data_AF-A0A838G3Z1-F1
#
_entry.id   AF-A0A838G3Z1-F1
#
_cell.length_a   1.000
_cell.length_b   1.000
_cell.length_c   1.000
_cell.angle_alpha   90.00
_cell.angle_beta   90.00
_cell.angle_gamma   90.00
#
_symmetry.space_group_name_H-M   'P 1'
#
loop_
_entity.id
_entity.type
_entity.pdbx_description
1 polymer ?
#
loop_
_entity_poly.entity_id
_entity_poly.type
_entity_poly.pdbx_seq_one_letter_code
_entity_poly.pdbx_strand_id
1 'polypeptide(L)'
;MARPDQRRGRRRADPKARGTRPGGSLRIWTWIWFLVSIAGILAVCSAWLTLWFPVEVPGWVPRSGAVLITTTFALALGVRTGGRPLVSGSVALVLTTVAVVTQLPVLLAGATVATAVVGALLGVLATTPAARFPGVIRECLVASLVAVVAAFTARAYGAPVAVERTEYLVLGLGLVVSVVLVHRLGAGLQGLGRRGTVGMIAGLALLAVGMAYTKALTTWGSPELVGALGDGSAAARDLLGVVPRPIEVLLGFPALAWGISTRARRRQGWWPCAFGAAGLAGVATSLLDPRVSVVEAGLTLAYGVALGLVLGYLVIRGDAFLSGNRGARARRAEQAAAHRPEPRRTAPLL
;
A
#
# COMPACT_ATOMS: atom_id res chain seq x y z
N MET A 1 22.48 -36.91 -58.61
CA MET A 1 21.49 -35.81 -58.68
C MET A 1 21.17 -35.36 -57.27
N ALA A 2 21.55 -34.13 -56.95
CA ALA A 2 21.72 -33.63 -55.59
C ALA A 2 20.46 -32.90 -55.06
N ARG A 3 20.27 -33.01 -53.73
CA ARG A 3 19.21 -32.35 -52.93
C ARG A 3 19.43 -30.82 -52.88
N PRO A 4 18.38 -29.99 -52.95
CA PRO A 4 18.53 -28.54 -52.81
C PRO A 4 18.73 -28.13 -51.33
N ASP A 5 19.69 -27.21 -51.18
CA ASP A 5 20.21 -26.57 -49.96
C ASP A 5 19.13 -25.95 -49.04
N GLN A 6 19.05 -26.42 -47.79
CA GLN A 6 18.57 -25.61 -46.66
C GLN A 6 19.74 -24.83 -46.06
N ARG A 7 20.15 -23.74 -46.71
CA ARG A 7 21.14 -22.80 -46.16
C ARG A 7 20.47 -21.63 -45.43
N ARG A 8 20.53 -21.73 -44.09
CA ARG A 8 20.99 -20.67 -43.16
C ARG A 8 20.42 -19.26 -43.34
N GLY A 9 19.19 -19.06 -42.88
CA GLY A 9 18.73 -17.77 -42.36
C GLY A 9 19.18 -17.53 -40.92
N ARG A 10 20.50 -17.47 -40.65
CA ARG A 10 21.00 -16.94 -39.37
C ARG A 10 20.72 -15.44 -39.35
N ARG A 11 19.57 -15.03 -38.81
CA ARG A 11 19.33 -13.65 -38.40
C ARG A 11 20.47 -13.22 -37.49
N ARG A 12 21.29 -12.28 -37.96
CA ARG A 12 22.31 -11.61 -37.17
C ARG A 12 21.60 -10.98 -35.98
N ALA A 13 21.95 -11.44 -34.77
CA ALA A 13 21.54 -10.77 -33.55
C ALA A 13 22.17 -9.37 -33.55
N ASP A 14 21.33 -8.35 -33.44
CA ASP A 14 21.75 -6.97 -33.26
C ASP A 14 22.62 -6.86 -31.99
N PRO A 15 23.88 -6.37 -32.05
CA PRO A 15 24.74 -6.26 -30.87
C PRO A 15 24.40 -5.07 -29.95
N LYS A 16 23.27 -4.37 -30.17
CA LYS A 16 22.94 -3.12 -29.47
C LYS A 16 22.27 -3.26 -28.09
N ALA A 17 22.17 -4.47 -27.53
CA ALA A 17 21.64 -4.69 -26.19
C ALA A 17 22.73 -4.78 -25.09
N ARG A 18 23.84 -4.06 -25.23
CA ARG A 18 24.76 -3.85 -24.10
C ARG A 18 24.15 -2.80 -23.18
N GLY A 19 23.55 -3.27 -22.10
CA GLY A 19 23.00 -2.42 -21.03
C GLY A 19 24.01 -1.38 -20.61
N THR A 20 23.67 -0.12 -20.82
CA THR A 20 24.33 1.02 -20.21
C THR A 20 24.31 0.81 -18.70
N ARG A 21 25.48 0.58 -18.10
CA ARG A 21 25.63 0.62 -16.64
C ARG A 21 25.10 1.98 -16.16
N PRO A 22 24.19 2.04 -15.18
CA PRO A 22 23.72 3.33 -14.66
C PRO A 22 24.93 4.11 -14.17
N GLY A 23 25.14 5.32 -14.72
CA GLY A 23 26.24 6.20 -14.34
C GLY A 23 26.23 6.47 -12.84
N GLY A 24 27.41 6.68 -12.24
CA GLY A 24 27.61 6.82 -10.79
C GLY A 24 26.68 7.83 -10.11
N SER A 25 26.23 8.85 -10.83
CA SER A 25 25.24 9.84 -10.40
C SER A 25 23.91 9.23 -9.89
N LEU A 26 23.35 8.24 -10.60
CA LEU A 26 22.08 7.59 -10.18
C LEU A 26 22.24 6.79 -8.89
N ARG A 27 23.42 6.22 -8.66
CA ARG A 27 23.74 5.42 -7.48
C ARG A 27 23.86 6.32 -6.24
N ILE A 28 24.55 7.45 -6.37
CA ILE A 28 24.69 8.45 -5.30
C ILE A 28 23.33 8.99 -4.87
N TRP A 29 22.46 9.34 -5.83
CA TRP A 29 21.11 9.82 -5.52
C TRP A 29 20.26 8.78 -4.78
N THR A 30 20.40 7.51 -5.14
CA THR A 30 19.71 6.40 -4.44
C THR A 30 20.22 6.24 -3.00
N TRP A 31 21.53 6.38 -2.78
CA TRP A 31 22.12 6.33 -1.44
C TRP A 31 21.68 7.49 -0.56
N ILE A 32 21.68 8.71 -1.09
CA ILE A 32 21.19 9.90 -0.37
C ILE A 32 19.73 9.67 0.06
N TRP A 33 18.89 9.18 -0.85
CA TRP A 33 17.51 8.82 -0.56
C TRP A 33 17.37 7.81 0.57
N PHE A 34 18.18 6.76 0.53
CA PHE A 34 18.16 5.72 1.54
C PHE A 34 18.61 6.25 2.90
N LEU A 35 19.68 7.03 2.94
CA LEU A 35 20.20 7.65 4.16
C LEU A 35 19.21 8.64 4.76
N VAL A 36 18.58 9.48 3.93
CA VAL A 36 17.53 10.42 4.35
C VAL A 36 16.32 9.69 4.91
N SER A 37 15.91 8.58 4.28
CA SER A 37 14.80 7.76 4.76
C SER A 37 15.13 7.10 6.10
N ILE A 38 16.34 6.54 6.25
CA ILE A 38 16.79 5.96 7.51
C ILE A 38 16.86 7.02 8.61
N ALA A 39 17.47 8.18 8.34
CA ALA A 39 17.56 9.27 9.30
C ALA A 39 16.18 9.75 9.74
N GLY A 40 15.23 9.89 8.81
CA GLY A 40 13.86 10.25 9.12
C GLY A 40 13.14 9.19 9.97
N ILE A 41 13.30 7.90 9.64
CA ILE A 41 12.73 6.80 10.42
C ILE A 41 13.30 6.79 11.83
N LEU A 42 14.62 6.90 11.98
CA LEU A 42 15.28 6.94 13.28
C LEU A 42 14.82 8.15 14.10
N ALA A 43 14.66 9.32 13.48
CA ALA A 43 14.15 10.53 14.13
C ALA A 43 12.69 10.37 14.58
N VAL A 44 11.82 9.77 13.77
CA VAL A 44 10.43 9.49 14.16
C VAL A 44 10.35 8.45 15.29
N CYS A 45 11.18 7.42 15.23
CA CYS A 45 11.26 6.37 16.25
C CYS A 45 11.99 6.79 17.52
N SER A 46 12.64 7.96 17.55
CA SER A 46 13.46 8.39 18.69
C SER A 46 12.64 8.55 19.96
N ALA A 47 11.39 9.00 19.86
CA ALA A 47 10.46 9.11 20.98
C ALA A 47 10.11 7.76 21.63
N TRP A 48 10.35 6.65 20.93
CA TRP A 48 10.17 5.29 21.45
C TRP A 48 11.47 4.71 21.95
N LEU A 49 12.60 5.10 21.36
CA LEU A 49 13.93 4.71 21.84
C LEU A 49 14.20 5.21 23.25
N THR A 50 13.62 6.36 23.65
CA THR A 50 13.72 6.87 25.03
C THR A 50 13.09 5.94 26.09
N LEU A 51 12.22 5.01 25.70
CA LEU A 51 11.67 4.00 26.61
C LEU A 51 12.66 2.88 26.93
N TRP A 52 13.61 2.64 26.02
CA TRP A 52 14.61 1.57 26.12
C TRP A 52 15.98 2.10 26.53
N PHE A 53 16.26 3.36 26.20
CA PHE A 53 17.52 4.03 26.50
C PHE A 53 17.22 5.33 27.25
N PRO A 54 17.86 5.61 28.39
CA PRO A 54 17.67 6.84 29.16
C PRO A 54 18.40 8.01 28.48
N VAL A 55 17.98 8.35 27.26
CA VAL A 55 18.50 9.46 26.47
C VAL A 55 17.34 10.44 26.26
N GLU A 56 17.49 11.66 26.77
CA GLU A 56 16.51 12.73 26.50
C GLU A 56 16.65 13.19 25.05
N VAL A 57 15.63 12.90 24.25
CA VAL A 57 15.59 13.35 22.86
C VAL A 57 14.79 14.66 22.78
N PRO A 58 15.34 15.72 22.19
CA PRO A 58 14.61 16.98 22.05
C PRO A 58 13.30 16.79 21.29
N GLY A 59 12.21 17.43 21.77
CA GLY A 59 10.87 17.26 21.21
C GLY A 59 10.71 17.70 19.74
N TRP A 60 11.66 18.45 19.19
CA TRP A 60 11.69 18.82 17.77
C TRP A 60 12.18 17.69 16.86
N VAL A 61 12.93 16.71 17.37
CA VAL A 61 13.52 15.63 16.57
C VAL A 61 12.45 14.77 15.90
N PRO A 62 11.43 14.21 16.61
CA PRO A 62 10.38 13.42 15.96
C PRO A 62 9.59 14.18 14.90
N ARG A 63 9.30 15.47 15.15
CA ARG A 63 8.58 16.32 14.21
C ARG A 63 9.39 16.65 12.96
N SER A 64 10.69 16.90 13.11
CA SER A 64 11.60 17.10 11.98
C SER A 64 11.76 15.82 11.13
N GLY A 65 11.85 14.66 11.79
CA GLY A 65 11.78 13.35 11.14
C GLY A 65 10.47 13.17 10.38
N ALA A 66 9.35 13.62 10.95
CA ALA A 66 8.05 13.52 10.32
C ALA A 66 7.98 14.30 9.00
N VAL A 67 8.43 15.56 9.02
CA VAL A 67 8.55 16.42 7.83
C VAL A 67 9.43 15.75 6.76
N LEU A 68 10.56 15.19 7.16
CA LEU A 68 11.51 14.55 6.27
C LEU A 68 10.91 13.33 5.57
N ILE A 69 10.22 12.46 6.32
CA ILE A 69 9.57 11.27 5.78
C ILE A 69 8.39 11.63 4.90
N THR A 70 7.52 12.56 5.31
CA THR A 70 6.40 13.00 4.47
C THR A 70 6.90 13.58 3.14
N THR A 71 7.96 14.39 3.18
CA THR A 71 8.61 14.95 1.98
C THR A 71 9.17 13.85 1.09
N THR A 72 9.89 12.88 1.68
CA THR A 72 10.46 11.74 0.96
C THR A 72 9.37 10.89 0.32
N PHE A 73 8.28 10.62 1.04
CA PHE A 73 7.14 9.86 0.49
C PHE A 73 6.46 10.60 -0.66
N ALA A 74 6.28 11.92 -0.55
CA ALA A 74 5.70 12.74 -1.61
C ALA A 74 6.58 12.79 -2.86
N LEU A 75 7.90 12.88 -2.70
CA LEU A 75 8.84 12.75 -3.82
C LEU A 75 8.75 11.36 -4.46
N ALA A 76 8.65 10.30 -3.66
CA ALA A 76 8.67 8.91 -4.12
C ALA A 76 7.43 8.61 -4.94
N LEU A 77 6.29 9.09 -4.44
CA LEU A 77 5.03 9.03 -5.14
C LEU A 77 5.09 9.80 -6.47
N GLY A 78 5.71 10.99 -6.47
CA GLY A 78 5.94 11.78 -7.70
C GLY A 78 6.79 11.04 -8.73
N VAL A 79 7.86 10.34 -8.29
CA VAL A 79 8.68 9.50 -9.17
C VAL A 79 7.86 8.33 -9.71
N ARG A 80 7.15 7.59 -8.86
CA ARG A 80 6.38 6.40 -9.28
C ARG A 80 5.25 6.74 -10.24
N THR A 81 4.61 7.89 -10.05
CA THR A 81 3.51 8.34 -10.90
C THR A 81 3.96 9.04 -12.17
N GLY A 82 5.27 9.16 -12.44
CA GLY A 82 5.79 9.86 -13.61
C GLY A 82 5.44 11.37 -13.63
N GLY A 83 5.18 11.95 -12.46
CA GLY A 83 4.83 13.36 -12.30
C GLY A 83 6.05 14.27 -12.18
N ARG A 84 5.86 15.42 -11.52
CA ARG A 84 6.95 16.35 -11.16
C ARG A 84 7.36 16.11 -9.70
N PRO A 85 8.28 15.17 -9.40
CA PRO A 85 8.60 14.79 -8.02
C PRO A 85 9.08 15.98 -7.20
N LEU A 86 9.92 16.85 -7.76
CA LEU A 86 10.42 18.02 -7.05
C LEU A 86 9.29 18.96 -6.61
N VAL A 87 8.22 19.09 -7.40
CA VAL A 87 7.07 19.93 -7.05
C VAL A 87 6.25 19.29 -5.93
N SER A 88 5.96 17.98 -6.01
CA SER A 88 5.22 17.30 -4.94
C SER A 88 6.01 17.26 -3.63
N GLY A 89 7.31 17.04 -3.72
CA GLY A 89 8.24 17.10 -2.59
C GLY A 89 8.34 18.48 -1.97
N SER A 90 8.51 19.54 -2.78
CA SER A 90 8.61 20.91 -2.27
C SER A 90 7.32 21.37 -1.61
N VAL A 91 6.17 21.03 -2.19
CA VAL A 91 4.86 21.34 -1.59
C VAL A 91 4.69 20.61 -0.26
N ALA A 92 5.02 19.32 -0.20
CA ALA A 92 4.97 18.55 1.04
C ALA A 92 5.91 19.13 2.11
N LEU A 93 7.14 19.47 1.74
CA LEU A 93 8.11 20.10 2.62
C LEU A 93 7.57 21.41 3.18
N VAL A 94 7.15 22.34 2.32
CA VAL A 94 6.64 23.66 2.73
C VAL A 94 5.44 23.50 3.67
N LEU A 95 4.43 22.71 3.28
CA LEU A 95 3.20 22.58 4.08
C LEU A 95 3.46 21.92 5.44
N THR A 96 4.27 20.86 5.49
CA THR A 96 4.58 20.16 6.75
C THR A 96 5.52 20.97 7.64
N THR A 97 6.50 21.68 7.07
CA THR A 97 7.33 22.62 7.83
C THR A 97 6.50 23.75 8.41
N VAL A 98 5.61 24.36 7.62
CA VAL A 98 4.71 25.42 8.12
C VAL A 98 3.82 24.88 9.25
N ALA A 99 3.28 23.67 9.12
CA ALA A 99 2.51 23.03 10.19
C ALA A 99 3.32 22.87 11.48
N VAL A 100 4.57 22.41 11.39
CA VAL A 100 5.46 22.21 12.54
C VAL A 100 5.94 23.54 13.13
N VAL A 101 6.21 24.57 12.33
CA VAL A 101 6.66 25.87 12.85
C VAL A 101 5.51 26.62 13.53
N THR A 102 4.33 26.63 12.91
CA THR A 102 3.17 27.38 13.43
C THR A 102 2.47 26.67 14.59
N GLN A 103 2.63 25.36 14.73
CA GLN A 103 1.96 24.52 15.73
C GLN A 103 0.42 24.64 15.71
N LEU A 104 -0.16 25.14 14.60
CA LEU A 104 -1.60 25.29 14.49
C LEU A 104 -2.25 23.90 14.42
N PRO A 105 -3.23 23.58 15.30
CA PRO A 105 -3.84 22.25 15.37
C PRO A 105 -4.38 21.74 14.03
N VAL A 106 -4.99 22.64 13.25
CA VAL A 106 -5.55 22.33 11.93
C VAL A 106 -4.46 21.96 10.92
N LEU A 107 -3.31 22.64 10.94
CA LEU A 107 -2.20 22.36 10.02
C LEU A 107 -1.49 21.06 10.39
N LEU A 108 -1.31 20.79 11.68
CA LEU A 108 -0.77 19.51 12.16
C LEU A 108 -1.70 18.35 11.79
N ALA A 109 -3.02 18.51 11.96
CA ALA A 109 -4.00 17.52 11.53
C ALA A 109 -3.95 17.27 10.02
N GLY A 110 -3.84 18.36 9.23
CA GLY A 110 -3.66 18.27 7.78
C GLY A 110 -2.38 17.51 7.39
N ALA A 111 -1.26 17.78 8.06
CA ALA A 111 0.00 17.08 7.85
C ALA A 111 -0.09 15.58 8.21
N THR A 112 -0.76 15.25 9.32
CA THR A 112 -1.05 13.87 9.73
C THR A 112 -1.86 13.12 8.67
N VAL A 113 -2.98 13.70 8.22
CA VAL A 113 -3.85 13.10 7.18
C VAL A 113 -3.09 12.94 5.86
N ALA A 114 -2.39 13.98 5.40
CA ALA A 114 -1.64 13.95 4.15
C ALA A 114 -0.56 12.86 4.19
N THR A 115 0.16 12.73 5.30
CA THR A 115 1.19 11.71 5.50
C THR A 115 0.61 10.30 5.44
N ALA A 116 -0.50 10.05 6.12
CA ALA A 116 -1.15 8.76 6.13
C ALA A 116 -1.66 8.37 4.73
N VAL A 117 -2.29 9.31 4.01
CA VAL A 117 -2.76 9.09 2.63
C VAL A 117 -1.59 8.82 1.69
N VAL A 118 -0.56 9.66 1.69
CA VAL A 118 0.61 9.50 0.81
C VAL A 118 1.34 8.20 1.11
N GLY A 119 1.50 7.84 2.38
CA GLY A 119 2.12 6.59 2.80
C GLY A 119 1.34 5.34 2.36
N ALA A 120 0.01 5.34 2.51
CA ALA A 120 -0.84 4.26 2.04
C ALA A 120 -0.75 4.08 0.51
N LEU A 121 -0.84 5.18 -0.24
CA LEU A 121 -0.71 5.17 -1.71
C LEU A 121 0.67 4.71 -2.16
N LEU A 122 1.73 5.22 -1.51
CA LEU A 122 3.10 4.82 -1.81
C LEU A 122 3.31 3.34 -1.52
N GLY A 123 2.74 2.81 -0.44
CA GLY A 123 2.78 1.39 -0.11
C GLY A 123 2.21 0.53 -1.24
N VAL A 124 1.05 0.91 -1.80
CA VAL A 124 0.49 0.24 -3.00
C VAL A 124 1.42 0.38 -4.20
N LEU A 125 1.86 1.59 -4.54
CA LEU A 125 2.67 1.85 -5.73
C LEU A 125 4.08 1.27 -5.64
N ALA A 126 4.61 1.03 -4.43
CA ALA A 126 5.92 0.42 -4.22
C ALA A 126 5.94 -1.08 -4.53
N THR A 127 4.77 -1.74 -4.58
CA THR A 127 4.68 -3.16 -4.91
C THR A 127 5.08 -3.44 -6.35
N THR A 128 5.70 -4.60 -6.55
CA THR A 128 6.05 -5.15 -7.86
C THR A 128 5.16 -6.35 -8.18
N PRO A 129 4.90 -6.64 -9.48
CA PRO A 129 4.07 -7.78 -9.86
C PRO A 129 4.75 -9.10 -9.45
N ALA A 130 3.98 -10.03 -8.87
CA ALA A 130 4.48 -11.33 -8.45
C ALA A 130 3.61 -12.48 -8.94
N ALA A 131 4.20 -13.43 -9.69
CA ALA A 131 3.45 -14.57 -10.23
C ALA A 131 3.23 -15.70 -9.22
N ARG A 132 4.09 -15.81 -8.20
CA ARG A 132 4.05 -16.86 -7.17
C ARG A 132 3.62 -16.26 -5.83
N PHE A 133 2.86 -17.03 -5.06
CA PHE A 133 2.32 -16.57 -3.79
C PHE A 133 3.37 -16.10 -2.77
N PRO A 134 4.56 -16.74 -2.62
CA PRO A 134 5.61 -16.19 -1.76
C PRO A 134 6.10 -14.80 -2.19
N GLY A 135 6.12 -14.53 -3.49
CA GLY A 135 6.37 -13.19 -4.01
C GLY A 135 5.26 -12.22 -3.64
N VAL A 136 4.00 -12.64 -3.72
CA VAL A 136 2.85 -11.82 -3.30
C VAL A 136 2.96 -11.46 -1.81
N ILE A 137 3.26 -12.44 -0.94
CA ILE A 137 3.48 -12.22 0.50
C ILE A 137 4.57 -11.16 0.69
N ARG A 138 5.73 -11.32 0.04
CA ARG A 138 6.84 -10.37 0.15
C ARG A 138 6.41 -8.94 -0.21
N GLU A 139 5.66 -8.79 -1.29
CA GLU A 139 5.23 -7.47 -1.76
C GLU A 139 4.14 -6.86 -0.86
N CYS A 140 3.23 -7.67 -0.30
CA CYS A 140 2.30 -7.21 0.74
C CYS A 140 3.04 -6.74 2.00
N LEU A 141 4.04 -7.48 2.47
CA LEU A 141 4.85 -7.09 3.64
C LEU A 141 5.62 -5.78 3.41
N VAL A 142 6.15 -5.58 2.20
CA VAL A 142 6.79 -4.31 1.82
C VAL A 142 5.78 -3.16 1.85
N ALA A 143 4.59 -3.36 1.31
CA ALA A 143 3.55 -2.34 1.33
C ALA A 143 3.13 -1.99 2.78
N SER A 144 2.95 -3.01 3.62
CA SER A 144 2.67 -2.83 5.05
C SER A 144 3.79 -2.06 5.75
N LEU A 145 5.07 -2.36 5.47
CA LEU A 145 6.21 -1.65 6.06
C LEU A 145 6.18 -0.14 5.74
N VAL A 146 5.85 0.22 4.49
CA VAL A 146 5.71 1.63 4.10
C VAL A 146 4.56 2.29 4.87
N ALA A 147 3.43 1.61 5.03
CA ALA A 147 2.30 2.13 5.80
C ALA A 147 2.60 2.23 7.31
N VAL A 148 3.37 1.30 7.87
CA VAL A 148 3.85 1.36 9.27
C VAL A 148 4.72 2.60 9.48
N VAL A 149 5.67 2.86 8.59
CA VAL A 149 6.47 4.08 8.63
C VAL A 149 5.57 5.32 8.56
N ALA A 150 4.53 5.30 7.71
CA ALA A 150 3.53 6.37 7.66
C ALA A 150 2.80 6.55 9.00
N ALA A 151 2.44 5.46 9.69
CA ALA A 151 1.75 5.50 10.98
C ALA A 151 2.59 6.15 12.08
N PHE A 152 3.86 5.76 12.18
CA PHE A 152 4.79 6.38 13.11
C PHE A 152 4.99 7.88 12.78
N THR A 153 5.12 8.20 11.49
CA THR A 153 5.29 9.58 11.01
C THR A 153 4.05 10.44 11.32
N ALA A 154 2.85 9.91 11.07
CA ALA A 154 1.57 10.55 11.33
C ALA A 154 1.39 10.84 12.83
N ARG A 155 1.78 9.89 13.70
CA ARG A 155 1.79 10.06 15.15
C ARG A 155 2.80 11.12 15.61
N ALA A 156 3.98 11.18 15.00
CA ALA A 156 5.04 12.10 15.40
C ALA A 156 4.68 13.59 15.22
N TYR A 157 3.70 13.93 14.39
CA TYR A 157 3.16 15.29 14.34
C TYR A 157 2.42 15.69 15.62
N GLY A 158 1.92 14.73 16.42
CA GLY A 158 1.23 14.99 17.68
C GLY A 158 -0.06 15.82 17.52
N ALA A 159 -0.74 15.69 16.38
CA ALA A 159 -1.92 16.48 16.07
C ALA A 159 -3.13 16.07 16.94
N PRO A 160 -3.88 17.03 17.52
CA PRO A 160 -5.12 16.72 18.23
C PRO A 160 -6.23 16.42 17.22
N VAL A 161 -6.46 15.13 16.95
CA VAL A 161 -7.42 14.68 15.95
C VAL A 161 -8.47 13.75 16.54
N ALA A 162 -9.69 13.83 16.02
CA ALA A 162 -10.69 12.80 16.25
C ALA A 162 -10.30 11.55 15.44
N VAL A 163 -9.80 10.52 16.11
CA VAL A 163 -9.21 9.31 15.50
C VAL A 163 -10.15 8.71 14.46
N GLU A 164 -11.41 8.49 14.82
CA GLU A 164 -12.42 7.88 13.93
C GLU A 164 -12.66 8.71 12.65
N ARG A 165 -12.87 10.03 12.79
CA ARG A 165 -13.07 10.92 11.63
C ARG A 165 -11.84 10.96 10.73
N THR A 166 -10.66 10.91 11.33
CA THR A 166 -9.39 10.92 10.62
C THR A 166 -9.19 9.63 9.83
N GLU A 167 -9.52 8.49 10.42
CA GLU A 167 -9.48 7.19 9.74
C GLU A 167 -10.40 7.16 8.53
N TYR A 168 -11.65 7.59 8.67
CA TYR A 168 -12.58 7.68 7.53
C TYR A 168 -12.12 8.67 6.46
N LEU A 169 -11.53 9.80 6.86
CA LEU A 169 -11.02 10.79 5.93
C LEU A 169 -9.81 10.25 5.14
N VAL A 170 -8.86 9.61 5.81
CA VAL A 170 -7.68 9.00 5.17
C VAL A 170 -8.10 7.86 4.26
N LEU A 171 -9.05 7.01 4.69
CA LEU A 171 -9.59 5.93 3.87
C LEU A 171 -10.27 6.48 2.62
N GLY A 172 -11.16 7.46 2.77
CA GLY A 172 -11.89 8.07 1.67
C GLY A 172 -10.97 8.76 0.66
N LEU A 173 -10.08 9.63 1.14
CA LEU A 173 -9.10 10.31 0.29
C LEU A 173 -8.14 9.32 -0.37
N GLY A 174 -7.64 8.33 0.38
CA GLY A 174 -6.77 7.28 -0.12
C GLY A 174 -7.41 6.48 -1.24
N LEU A 175 -8.69 6.12 -1.10
CA LEU A 175 -9.44 5.41 -2.13
C LEU A 175 -9.69 6.27 -3.37
N VAL A 176 -10.13 7.52 -3.19
CA VAL A 176 -10.37 8.44 -4.32
C VAL A 176 -9.08 8.66 -5.11
N VAL A 177 -7.98 8.98 -4.43
CA VAL A 177 -6.70 9.21 -5.09
C VAL A 177 -6.16 7.92 -5.70
N SER A 178 -6.31 6.76 -5.05
CA SER A 178 -5.85 5.48 -5.62
C SER A 178 -6.59 5.15 -6.91
N VAL A 179 -7.90 5.39 -6.98
CA VAL A 179 -8.70 5.23 -8.20
C VAL A 179 -8.21 6.16 -9.31
N VAL A 180 -7.97 7.44 -9.01
CA VAL A 180 -7.43 8.41 -9.98
C VAL A 180 -6.06 7.96 -10.50
N LEU A 181 -5.18 7.50 -9.62
CA LEU A 181 -3.85 7.01 -10.00
C LEU A 181 -3.93 5.76 -10.87
N VAL A 182 -4.76 4.79 -10.50
CA VAL A 182 -4.95 3.56 -11.28
C VAL A 182 -5.55 3.84 -12.65
N HIS A 183 -6.48 4.80 -12.74
CA HIS A 183 -7.01 5.25 -14.01
C HIS A 183 -5.88 5.78 -14.93
N ARG A 184 -4.97 6.59 -14.37
CA ARG A 184 -3.80 7.13 -15.08
C ARG A 184 -2.75 6.08 -15.44
N LEU A 185 -2.52 5.08 -14.60
CA LEU A 185 -1.53 3.99 -14.80
C LEU A 185 -1.82 3.05 -16.00
N GLY A 186 -2.83 3.38 -16.81
CA GLY A 186 -3.05 2.75 -18.10
C GLY A 186 -3.91 1.50 -18.03
N ALA A 187 -4.81 1.41 -17.03
CA ALA A 187 -5.97 0.55 -17.12
C ALA A 187 -7.12 1.25 -17.88
N GLY A 188 -7.28 2.57 -17.77
CA GLY A 188 -8.46 3.29 -18.29
C GLY A 188 -9.77 2.69 -17.74
N LEU A 189 -10.93 3.30 -18.05
CA LEU A 189 -12.21 2.62 -17.78
C LEU A 189 -12.48 1.52 -18.82
N GLN A 190 -12.02 1.75 -20.06
CA GLN A 190 -12.18 0.84 -21.20
C GLN A 190 -11.29 -0.41 -21.11
N GLY A 191 -10.22 -0.36 -20.31
CA GLY A 191 -9.39 -1.52 -20.04
C GLY A 191 -9.82 -2.32 -18.81
N LEU A 192 -10.89 -1.93 -18.07
CA LEU A 192 -11.60 -2.90 -17.24
C LEU A 192 -12.33 -3.86 -18.19
N GLY A 193 -11.69 -4.99 -18.52
CA GLY A 193 -12.45 -6.13 -19.00
C GLY A 193 -13.51 -6.49 -17.96
N ARG A 194 -14.52 -7.27 -18.35
CA ARG A 194 -15.65 -7.70 -17.50
C ARG A 194 -15.25 -8.13 -16.07
N ARG A 195 -14.06 -8.74 -15.91
CA ARG A 195 -13.52 -9.18 -14.61
C ARG A 195 -13.00 -8.04 -13.73
N GLY A 196 -12.35 -7.04 -14.31
CA GLY A 196 -11.92 -5.85 -13.57
C GLY A 196 -13.12 -5.07 -13.04
N THR A 197 -14.18 -4.96 -13.86
CA THR A 197 -15.43 -4.28 -13.48
C THR A 197 -16.13 -5.01 -12.35
N VAL A 198 -16.23 -6.35 -12.43
CA VAL A 198 -16.79 -7.17 -11.34
C VAL A 198 -15.97 -7.03 -10.06
N GLY A 199 -14.64 -7.07 -10.14
CA GLY A 199 -13.78 -6.89 -8.97
C GLY A 199 -13.92 -5.49 -8.34
N MET A 200 -14.03 -4.44 -9.16
CA MET A 200 -14.24 -3.08 -8.70
C MET A 200 -15.62 -2.89 -8.06
N ILE A 201 -16.68 -3.37 -8.70
CA ILE A 201 -18.04 -3.30 -8.16
C ILE A 201 -18.13 -4.12 -6.87
N ALA A 202 -17.56 -5.32 -6.83
CA ALA A 202 -17.54 -6.15 -5.63
C ALA A 202 -16.76 -5.49 -4.49
N GLY A 203 -15.60 -4.88 -4.77
CA GLY A 203 -14.83 -4.14 -3.76
C GLY A 203 -15.57 -2.91 -3.23
N LEU A 204 -16.20 -2.13 -4.12
CA LEU A 204 -17.03 -0.98 -3.74
C LEU A 204 -18.27 -1.41 -2.95
N ALA A 205 -18.93 -2.50 -3.38
CA ALA A 205 -20.08 -3.05 -2.69
C ALA A 205 -19.70 -3.58 -1.30
N LEU A 206 -18.57 -4.27 -1.18
CA LEU A 206 -18.08 -4.76 0.11
C LEU A 206 -17.74 -3.61 1.06
N LEU A 207 -17.16 -2.52 0.56
CA LEU A 207 -16.96 -1.28 1.34
C LEU A 207 -18.29 -0.69 1.78
N ALA A 208 -19.23 -0.50 0.84
CA ALA A 208 -20.51 0.10 1.11
C ALA A 208 -21.32 -0.73 2.11
N VAL A 209 -21.36 -2.05 1.94
CA VAL A 209 -22.00 -2.99 2.85
C VAL A 209 -21.31 -2.97 4.21
N GLY A 210 -19.97 -2.98 4.26
CA GLY A 210 -19.24 -2.90 5.52
C GLY A 210 -19.60 -1.64 6.32
N MET A 211 -19.56 -0.48 5.68
CA MET A 211 -19.91 0.80 6.33
C MET A 211 -21.40 0.89 6.67
N ALA A 212 -22.28 0.49 5.76
CA ALA A 212 -23.73 0.51 5.98
C ALA A 212 -24.15 -0.46 7.08
N TYR A 213 -23.53 -1.64 7.14
CA TYR A 213 -23.79 -2.64 8.17
C TYR A 213 -23.36 -2.13 9.55
N THR A 214 -22.17 -1.53 9.68
CA THR A 214 -21.75 -0.89 10.93
C THR A 214 -22.72 0.20 11.36
N LYS A 215 -23.12 1.09 10.44
CA LYS A 215 -24.10 2.14 10.75
C LYS A 215 -25.48 1.57 11.11
N ALA A 216 -25.94 0.54 10.41
CA ALA A 216 -27.22 -0.11 10.67
C ALA A 216 -27.21 -0.83 12.03
N LEU A 217 -26.14 -1.55 12.37
CA LEU A 217 -25.99 -2.17 13.69
C LEU A 217 -25.98 -1.15 14.82
N THR A 218 -25.23 -0.06 14.67
CA THR A 218 -25.14 0.98 15.71
C THR A 218 -26.41 1.79 15.89
N THR A 219 -27.26 1.88 14.86
CA THR A 219 -28.50 2.69 14.91
C THR A 219 -29.75 1.85 15.19
N TRP A 220 -29.79 0.62 14.69
CA TRP A 220 -30.99 -0.23 14.66
C TRP A 220 -30.74 -1.67 15.14
N GLY A 221 -29.53 -1.98 15.60
CA GLY A 221 -29.21 -3.32 16.09
C GLY A 221 -30.04 -3.70 17.31
N SER A 222 -30.62 -4.91 17.31
CA SER A 222 -31.28 -5.42 18.51
C SER A 222 -30.24 -5.57 19.64
N PRO A 223 -30.60 -5.28 20.91
CA PRO A 223 -29.67 -5.38 22.03
C PRO A 223 -28.98 -6.75 22.16
N GLU A 224 -29.70 -7.83 21.83
CA GLU A 224 -29.16 -9.20 21.83
C GLU A 224 -28.10 -9.43 20.76
N LEU A 225 -28.28 -8.90 19.54
CA LEU A 225 -27.31 -9.03 18.45
C LEU A 225 -26.04 -8.22 18.75
N VAL A 226 -26.20 -7.02 19.32
CA VAL A 226 -25.08 -6.19 19.76
C VAL A 226 -24.34 -6.86 20.92
N GLY A 227 -25.08 -7.47 21.86
CA GLY A 227 -24.54 -8.26 22.97
C GLY A 227 -23.71 -9.45 22.47
N ALA A 228 -24.27 -10.30 21.62
CA ALA A 228 -23.57 -11.45 21.04
C ALA A 228 -22.32 -11.06 20.22
N LEU A 229 -22.37 -9.94 19.48
CA LEU A 229 -21.18 -9.41 18.80
C LEU A 229 -20.14 -8.89 19.80
N GLY A 230 -20.57 -8.26 20.88
CA GLY A 230 -19.74 -7.83 21.99
C GLY A 230 -19.03 -9.01 22.67
N ASP A 231 -19.78 -10.06 22.98
CA ASP A 231 -19.29 -11.28 23.62
C ASP A 231 -18.31 -12.03 22.69
N GLY A 232 -18.63 -12.13 21.40
CA GLY A 232 -17.73 -12.69 20.40
C GLY A 232 -16.44 -11.86 20.26
N SER A 233 -16.54 -10.53 20.30
CA SER A 233 -15.38 -9.65 20.31
C SER A 233 -14.56 -9.77 21.58
N ALA A 234 -15.19 -9.98 22.74
CA ALA A 234 -14.51 -10.19 24.02
C ALA A 234 -13.77 -11.52 24.00
N ALA A 235 -14.44 -12.61 23.60
CA ALA A 235 -13.82 -13.93 23.43
C ALA A 235 -12.65 -13.90 22.42
N ALA A 236 -12.79 -13.14 21.33
CA ALA A 236 -11.70 -12.95 20.38
C ALA A 236 -10.52 -12.16 20.98
N ARG A 237 -10.77 -11.15 21.82
CA ARG A 237 -9.69 -10.44 22.56
C ARG A 237 -9.03 -11.35 23.58
N ASP A 238 -9.79 -12.16 24.30
CA ASP A 238 -9.24 -13.07 25.31
C ASP A 238 -8.36 -14.16 24.67
N LEU A 239 -8.74 -14.65 23.48
CA LEU A 239 -7.98 -15.67 22.76
C LEU A 239 -6.78 -15.11 21.99
N LEU A 240 -6.94 -13.95 21.32
CA LEU A 240 -5.95 -13.42 20.37
C LEU A 240 -5.15 -12.23 20.91
N GLY A 241 -5.55 -11.66 22.04
CA GLY A 241 -5.03 -10.43 22.61
C GLY A 241 -5.58 -9.15 21.94
N VAL A 242 -5.96 -9.23 20.65
CA VAL A 242 -6.53 -8.09 19.91
C VAL A 242 -7.46 -8.55 18.77
N VAL A 243 -8.42 -7.71 18.41
CA VAL A 243 -9.32 -7.93 17.27
C VAL A 243 -8.74 -7.31 16.01
N PRO A 244 -8.54 -8.06 14.92
CA PRO A 244 -8.06 -7.52 13.66
C PRO A 244 -9.09 -6.60 13.01
N ARG A 245 -8.63 -5.54 12.32
CA ARG A 245 -9.52 -4.58 11.65
C ARG A 245 -10.25 -5.24 10.48
N PRO A 246 -11.59 -5.28 10.46
CA PRO A 246 -12.35 -5.99 9.43
C PRO A 246 -12.06 -5.51 7.99
N ILE A 247 -11.88 -4.20 7.80
CA ILE A 247 -11.59 -3.62 6.48
C ILE A 247 -10.24 -4.11 5.94
N GLU A 248 -9.23 -4.26 6.81
CA GLU A 248 -7.91 -4.77 6.42
C GLU A 248 -7.99 -6.24 5.99
N VAL A 249 -8.70 -7.06 6.78
CA VAL A 249 -8.83 -8.50 6.58
C VAL A 249 -9.70 -8.84 5.37
N LEU A 250 -10.88 -8.21 5.26
CA LEU A 250 -11.91 -8.61 4.28
C LEU A 250 -11.68 -7.98 2.90
N LEU A 251 -11.07 -6.81 2.85
CA LEU A 251 -10.92 -6.04 1.61
C LEU A 251 -9.47 -5.67 1.33
N GLY A 252 -8.80 -4.97 2.25
CA GLY A 252 -7.52 -4.33 2.00
C GLY A 252 -6.43 -5.29 1.54
N PHE A 253 -6.01 -6.21 2.41
CA PHE A 253 -4.95 -7.16 2.11
C PHE A 253 -5.33 -8.19 1.03
N PRO A 254 -6.56 -8.77 1.00
CA PRO A 254 -6.97 -9.66 -0.07
C PRO A 254 -6.93 -8.99 -1.44
N ALA A 255 -7.43 -7.75 -1.56
CA ALA A 255 -7.44 -7.03 -2.83
C ALA A 255 -6.03 -6.63 -3.26
N LEU A 256 -5.17 -6.23 -2.32
CA LEU A 256 -3.76 -5.99 -2.59
C LEU A 256 -3.05 -7.24 -3.12
N ALA A 257 -3.22 -8.39 -2.43
CA ALA A 257 -2.62 -9.66 -2.82
C ALA A 257 -3.10 -10.13 -4.20
N TRP A 258 -4.42 -10.06 -4.44
CA TRP A 258 -5.00 -10.40 -5.74
C TRP A 258 -4.49 -9.48 -6.84
N GLY A 259 -4.42 -8.17 -6.58
CA GLY A 259 -3.89 -7.16 -7.50
C GLY A 259 -2.42 -7.38 -7.87
N ILE A 260 -1.55 -7.63 -6.89
CA ILE A 260 -0.13 -7.96 -7.11
C ILE A 260 0.00 -9.22 -7.99
N SER A 261 -0.82 -10.23 -7.72
CA SER A 261 -0.78 -11.50 -8.46
C SER A 261 -1.26 -11.35 -9.91
N THR A 262 -2.28 -10.51 -10.12
CA THR A 262 -2.90 -10.29 -11.44
C THR A 262 -2.09 -9.32 -12.28
N ARG A 263 -1.41 -8.34 -11.67
CA ARG A 263 -0.45 -7.44 -12.35
C ARG A 263 0.68 -8.17 -13.04
N ALA A 264 1.09 -9.32 -12.51
CA ALA A 264 2.07 -10.19 -13.18
C ALA A 264 1.58 -10.73 -14.53
N ARG A 265 0.29 -10.61 -14.83
CA ARG A 265 -0.34 -11.15 -16.03
C ARG A 265 -1.06 -10.08 -16.87
N ARG A 266 -1.67 -9.08 -16.24
CA ARG A 266 -2.60 -8.13 -16.87
C ARG A 266 -2.51 -6.76 -16.20
N ARG A 267 -2.58 -5.68 -17.00
CA ARG A 267 -2.64 -4.29 -16.49
C ARG A 267 -3.84 -4.01 -15.59
N GLN A 268 -4.92 -4.78 -15.77
CA GLN A 268 -6.14 -4.72 -14.95
C GLN A 268 -5.90 -4.99 -13.47
N GLY A 269 -4.79 -5.65 -13.10
CA GLY A 269 -4.48 -5.94 -11.69
C GLY A 269 -4.23 -4.70 -10.83
N TRP A 270 -4.06 -3.52 -11.43
CA TRP A 270 -4.00 -2.26 -10.68
C TRP A 270 -5.35 -1.89 -10.02
N TRP A 271 -6.48 -2.31 -10.58
CA TRP A 271 -7.80 -2.02 -10.00
C TRP A 271 -8.01 -2.67 -8.62
N PRO A 272 -7.75 -3.97 -8.43
CA PRO A 272 -7.75 -4.56 -7.10
C PRO A 272 -6.74 -3.91 -6.14
N CYS A 273 -5.56 -3.52 -6.62
CA CYS A 273 -4.56 -2.81 -5.80
C CYS A 273 -5.08 -1.47 -5.25
N ALA A 274 -6.01 -0.79 -5.93
CA ALA A 274 -6.59 0.47 -5.45
C ALA A 274 -7.29 0.29 -4.09
N PHE A 275 -8.00 -0.83 -3.90
CA PHE A 275 -8.64 -1.19 -2.63
C PHE A 275 -7.61 -1.59 -1.56
N GLY A 276 -6.43 -2.04 -1.98
CA GLY A 276 -5.28 -2.21 -1.07
C GLY A 276 -4.89 -0.92 -0.34
N ALA A 277 -5.11 0.25 -0.95
CA ALA A 277 -4.87 1.53 -0.30
C ALA A 277 -5.81 1.74 0.91
N ALA A 278 -7.02 1.19 0.90
CA ALA A 278 -7.94 1.28 2.03
C ALA A 278 -7.44 0.45 3.23
N GLY A 279 -6.87 -0.73 2.99
CA GLY A 279 -6.21 -1.50 4.04
C GLY A 279 -5.00 -0.78 4.62
N LEU A 280 -4.12 -0.27 3.74
CA LEU A 280 -2.93 0.46 4.16
C LEU A 280 -3.25 1.81 4.82
N ALA A 281 -4.40 2.42 4.52
CA ALA A 281 -4.90 3.60 5.22
C ALA A 281 -5.16 3.28 6.71
N GLY A 282 -5.81 2.16 7.01
CA GLY A 282 -6.03 1.70 8.38
C GLY A 282 -4.70 1.48 9.13
N VAL A 283 -3.73 0.85 8.46
CA VAL A 283 -2.37 0.69 9.00
C VAL A 283 -1.71 2.05 9.25
N ALA A 284 -1.80 2.98 8.30
CA ALA A 284 -1.20 4.31 8.40
C ALA A 284 -1.84 5.21 9.48
N THR A 285 -3.04 4.88 9.95
CA THR A 285 -3.73 5.59 11.05
C THR A 285 -3.71 4.81 12.37
N SER A 286 -3.16 3.59 12.39
CA SER A 286 -3.22 2.67 13.54
C SER A 286 -2.62 3.23 14.83
N LEU A 287 -1.65 4.13 14.73
CA LEU A 287 -0.94 4.73 15.87
C LEU A 287 -1.46 6.13 16.26
N LEU A 288 -2.58 6.59 15.68
CA LEU A 288 -3.16 7.89 16.02
C LEU A 288 -3.89 7.88 17.37
N ASP A 289 -4.44 6.74 17.78
CA ASP A 289 -5.03 6.61 19.11
C ASP A 289 -3.91 6.49 20.17
N PRO A 290 -3.82 7.41 21.14
CA PRO A 290 -2.86 7.30 22.24
C PRO A 290 -3.12 6.11 23.17
N ARG A 291 -4.35 5.57 23.17
CA ARG A 291 -4.77 4.46 24.05
C ARG A 291 -4.29 3.10 23.57
N VAL A 292 -4.03 2.97 22.27
CA VAL A 292 -3.57 1.73 21.65
C VAL A 292 -2.05 1.64 21.78
N SER A 293 -1.56 0.55 22.37
CA SER A 293 -0.12 0.32 22.49
C SER A 293 0.50 -0.06 21.14
N VAL A 294 1.82 0.16 20.96
CA VAL A 294 2.51 -0.26 19.72
C VAL A 294 2.47 -1.77 19.53
N VAL A 295 2.51 -2.54 20.62
CA VAL A 295 2.40 -4.00 20.56
C VAL A 295 1.01 -4.40 20.05
N GLU A 296 -0.04 -3.79 20.61
CA GLU A 296 -1.42 -4.02 20.18
C GLU A 296 -1.62 -3.67 18.69
N ALA A 297 -1.17 -2.49 18.27
CA ALA A 297 -1.23 -2.09 16.85
C ALA A 297 -0.43 -3.06 15.94
N GLY A 298 0.73 -3.53 16.42
CA GLY A 298 1.56 -4.51 15.71
C GLY A 298 0.87 -5.87 15.56
N LEU A 299 0.21 -6.37 16.62
CA LEU A 299 -0.58 -7.60 16.58
C LEU A 299 -1.80 -7.46 15.65
N THR A 300 -2.51 -6.33 15.73
CA THR A 300 -3.65 -6.04 14.83
C THR A 300 -3.22 -6.12 13.37
N LEU A 301 -2.09 -5.49 13.03
CA LEU A 301 -1.52 -5.55 11.69
C LEU A 301 -1.09 -6.97 11.31
N ALA A 302 -0.40 -7.69 12.20
CA ALA A 302 0.09 -9.03 11.91
C ALA A 302 -1.06 -9.99 11.60
N TYR A 303 -2.12 -9.96 12.41
CA TYR A 303 -3.33 -10.75 12.17
C TYR A 303 -4.09 -10.27 10.93
N GLY A 304 -4.19 -8.96 10.72
CA GLY A 304 -4.77 -8.36 9.52
C GLY A 304 -4.13 -8.86 8.23
N VAL A 305 -2.79 -8.80 8.18
CA VAL A 305 -1.98 -9.30 7.07
C VAL A 305 -2.14 -10.81 6.91
N ALA A 306 -2.04 -11.58 7.99
CA ALA A 306 -2.10 -13.05 7.92
C ALA A 306 -3.46 -13.53 7.39
N LEU A 307 -4.57 -13.09 8.01
CA LEU A 307 -5.92 -13.46 7.61
C LEU A 307 -6.25 -12.93 6.21
N GLY A 308 -5.86 -11.69 5.92
CA GLY A 308 -6.04 -11.08 4.60
C GLY A 308 -5.26 -11.78 3.49
N LEU A 309 -4.06 -12.30 3.77
CA LEU A 309 -3.29 -13.12 2.82
C LEU A 309 -3.94 -14.49 2.58
N VAL A 310 -4.52 -15.11 3.61
CA VAL A 310 -5.29 -16.36 3.46
C VAL A 310 -6.49 -16.13 2.54
N LEU A 311 -7.30 -15.10 2.81
CA LEU A 311 -8.43 -14.73 1.95
C LEU A 311 -7.96 -14.35 0.53
N GLY A 312 -6.87 -13.59 0.42
CA GLY A 312 -6.25 -13.25 -0.87
C GLY A 312 -5.82 -14.49 -1.66
N TYR A 313 -5.24 -15.49 -0.99
CA TYR A 313 -4.90 -16.77 -1.62
C TYR A 313 -6.14 -17.48 -2.15
N LEU A 314 -7.22 -17.53 -1.35
CA LEU A 314 -8.49 -18.14 -1.77
C LEU A 314 -9.09 -17.42 -2.99
N VAL A 315 -9.08 -16.09 -3.00
CA VAL A 315 -9.54 -15.28 -4.16
C VAL A 315 -8.70 -15.58 -5.40
N ILE A 316 -7.37 -15.62 -5.27
CA ILE A 316 -6.46 -15.94 -6.38
C ILE A 316 -6.75 -17.35 -6.94
N ARG A 317 -7.00 -18.34 -6.06
CA ARG A 317 -7.30 -19.72 -6.47
C ARG A 317 -8.69 -19.83 -7.10
N GLY A 318 -9.68 -19.12 -6.56
CA GLY A 318 -11.03 -19.03 -7.12
C GLY A 318 -11.04 -18.41 -8.51
N ASP A 319 -10.33 -17.29 -8.70
CA ASP A 319 -10.17 -16.66 -10.01
C ASP A 319 -9.49 -17.60 -11.02
N ALA A 320 -8.42 -18.29 -10.61
CA ALA A 320 -7.75 -19.28 -11.45
C ALA A 320 -8.65 -20.46 -11.83
N PHE A 321 -9.51 -20.92 -10.91
CA PHE A 321 -10.46 -22.00 -11.13
C PHE A 321 -11.55 -21.60 -12.13
N LEU A 322 -12.17 -20.43 -11.94
CA LEU A 322 -13.22 -19.88 -12.83
C LEU A 322 -12.68 -19.50 -14.20
N SER A 323 -11.39 -19.17 -14.30
CA SER A 323 -10.74 -18.76 -15.56
C SER A 323 -10.50 -19.90 -16.56
N GLY A 324 -10.72 -21.16 -16.19
CA GLY A 324 -10.74 -22.27 -17.15
C GLY A 324 -9.38 -22.67 -17.76
N ASN A 325 -8.25 -22.12 -17.32
CA ASN A 325 -6.91 -22.49 -17.81
C ASN A 325 -6.44 -23.86 -17.27
N ARG A 326 -7.16 -24.91 -17.67
CA ARG A 326 -6.84 -26.32 -17.44
C ARG A 326 -5.80 -26.77 -18.45
N GLY A 327 -4.53 -26.53 -18.15
CA GLY A 327 -3.42 -27.16 -18.87
C GLY A 327 -2.08 -26.45 -18.69
N ALA A 328 -1.02 -27.24 -18.48
CA ALA A 328 0.35 -26.70 -18.38
C ALA A 328 0.76 -25.91 -19.64
N ARG A 329 0.24 -26.26 -20.83
CA ARG A 329 0.47 -25.54 -22.08
C ARG A 329 -0.27 -24.20 -22.16
N ALA A 330 -1.55 -24.14 -21.78
CA ALA A 330 -2.32 -22.88 -21.74
C ALA A 330 -1.69 -21.89 -20.75
N ARG A 331 -1.23 -22.39 -19.58
CA ARG A 331 -0.49 -21.57 -18.61
C ARG A 331 0.87 -21.09 -19.14
N ARG A 332 1.61 -21.93 -19.88
CA ARG A 332 2.89 -21.53 -20.50
C ARG A 332 2.70 -20.52 -21.63
N ALA A 333 1.65 -20.68 -22.45
CA ALA A 333 1.32 -19.73 -23.52
C ALA A 333 0.85 -18.38 -22.95
N GLU A 334 0.03 -18.41 -21.88
CA GLU A 334 -0.35 -17.18 -21.17
C GLU A 334 0.87 -16.54 -20.48
N GLN A 335 1.75 -17.31 -19.83
CA GLN A 335 3.00 -16.81 -19.26
C GLN A 335 3.95 -16.20 -20.31
N ALA A 336 4.02 -16.78 -21.50
CA ALA A 336 4.82 -16.28 -22.61
C ALA A 336 4.24 -14.99 -23.23
N ALA A 337 2.92 -14.85 -23.26
CA ALA A 337 2.23 -13.65 -23.76
C ALA A 337 2.11 -12.52 -22.73
N ALA A 338 2.11 -12.86 -21.44
CA ALA A 338 1.78 -11.92 -20.35
C ALA A 338 2.99 -11.22 -19.71
N HIS A 339 4.21 -11.49 -20.18
CA HIS A 339 5.42 -10.95 -19.57
C HIS A 339 5.75 -9.55 -20.08
N ARG A 340 4.98 -8.55 -19.63
CA ARG A 340 5.46 -7.16 -19.66
C ARG A 340 6.14 -6.89 -18.31
N PRO A 341 7.48 -6.82 -18.24
CA PRO A 341 8.16 -6.47 -17.00
C PRO A 341 7.78 -5.04 -16.62
N GLU A 342 7.15 -4.88 -15.46
CA GLU A 342 7.02 -3.55 -14.87
C GLU A 342 8.40 -3.02 -14.46
N PRO A 343 8.61 -1.70 -14.53
CA PRO A 343 9.86 -1.09 -14.12
C PRO A 343 10.14 -1.31 -12.63
N ARG A 344 11.43 -1.26 -12.26
CA ARG A 344 11.89 -1.44 -10.87
C ARG A 344 11.21 -0.43 -9.93
N ARG A 345 11.18 -0.73 -8.63
CA ARG A 345 10.53 0.11 -7.59
C ARG A 345 11.00 1.56 -7.55
N THR A 346 12.21 1.85 -8.05
CA THR A 346 12.79 3.19 -8.07
C THR A 346 12.61 3.92 -9.41
N ALA A 347 11.93 3.28 -10.37
CA ALA A 347 11.67 3.83 -11.70
C ALA A 347 10.18 4.21 -11.83
N PRO A 348 9.84 5.18 -12.71
CA PRO A 348 8.47 5.59 -12.97
C PRO A 348 7.66 4.42 -13.56
N LEU A 349 6.37 4.33 -13.20
CA LEU A 349 5.43 3.35 -13.76
C LEU A 349 4.81 3.80 -15.09
N LEU A 350 4.74 5.11 -15.31
CA LEU A 350 4.23 5.74 -16.52
C LEU A 350 5.32 5.93 -17.57
#